data_AF-A0A821QRX5-F1
#
_entry.id   AF-A0A821QRX5-F1
#
_cell.length_a   1.000
_cell.length_b   1.000
_cell.length_c   1.000
_cell.angle_alpha   90.00
_cell.angle_beta   90.00
_cell.angle_gamma   90.00
#
_symmetry.space_group_name_H-M   'P 1'
#
loop_
_entity.id
_entity.type
_entity.pdbx_description
1 polymer ?
#
loop_
_entity_poly.entity_id
_entity_poly.type
_entity_poly.pdbx_seq_one_letter_code
_entity_poly.pdbx_strand_id
1 'polypeptide(L)'
;MVQSSFAKIISVKYETSVNASQFAYLENLIGSLHIYAPQQTQLVVRDTGLTYGQRELLKTYENIEVVVSTHNSFTNTGLIEVKSEFIAVNGELVVRSHQDSLPYIDFIRKRFQLAIVIPFIRSQLTKLEAQLKMSNIYLPCQNRLDFVDLIFYHNEAALSSLENEVHRIGYTNKCYRNIRHLAANLTSDQDRYPLGSAIMWQKLLVDSEDNSISLRALGYTHFFLMEPDTQPIRPLWLDAIIEQIVEGQRSDSYHVTNWWMTGSIYRGSKSIGAAFGSVE
;
A
#
# COMPACT_ATOMS: atom_id res chain seq x y z
N MET A 1 -24.74 19.77 -41.84
CA MET A 1 -23.76 18.68 -41.76
C MET A 1 -22.48 19.28 -41.17
N VAL A 2 -22.33 19.24 -39.84
CA VAL A 2 -21.19 19.85 -39.14
C VAL A 2 -20.06 18.83 -39.13
N GLN A 3 -19.03 19.06 -39.93
CA GLN A 3 -17.79 18.28 -39.85
C GLN A 3 -17.08 18.66 -38.55
N SER A 4 -17.27 17.83 -37.53
CA SER A 4 -16.40 17.78 -36.35
C SER A 4 -15.04 17.29 -36.82
N SER A 5 -14.08 18.21 -36.97
CA SER A 5 -12.68 17.85 -37.12
C SER A 5 -12.20 17.30 -35.78
N PHE A 6 -12.07 15.98 -35.68
CA PHE A 6 -11.35 15.35 -34.58
C PHE A 6 -9.89 15.80 -34.69
N ALA A 7 -9.53 16.82 -33.91
CA ALA A 7 -8.14 17.16 -33.68
C ALA A 7 -7.46 15.88 -33.17
N LYS A 8 -6.47 15.40 -33.92
CA LYS A 8 -5.68 14.22 -33.56
C LYS A 8 -5.00 14.55 -32.23
N ILE A 9 -5.52 14.01 -31.14
CA ILE A 9 -4.97 14.25 -29.79
C ILE A 9 -3.56 13.67 -29.80
N ILE A 10 -2.55 14.53 -29.85
CA ILE A 10 -1.15 14.11 -29.79
C ILE A 10 -0.89 13.73 -28.33
N SER A 11 -0.73 12.44 -28.06
CA SER A 11 -0.21 11.97 -26.77
C SER A 11 1.24 12.41 -26.65
N VAL A 12 1.55 13.15 -25.59
CA VAL A 12 2.91 13.56 -25.27
C VAL A 12 3.53 12.47 -24.40
N LYS A 13 4.71 11.97 -24.78
CA LYS A 13 5.44 10.93 -24.04
C LYS A 13 6.73 11.50 -23.45
N TYR A 14 6.95 11.23 -22.18
CA TYR A 14 8.21 11.49 -21.47
C TYR A 14 8.86 10.20 -21.01
N GLU A 15 10.17 10.22 -20.84
CA GLU A 15 10.94 9.07 -20.36
C GLU A 15 11.93 9.48 -19.29
N THR A 16 11.96 8.72 -18.20
CA THR A 16 12.92 8.89 -17.09
C THR A 16 13.53 7.55 -16.69
N SER A 17 14.64 7.57 -15.96
CA SER A 17 15.30 6.39 -15.41
C SER A 17 15.39 6.52 -13.89
N VAL A 18 15.13 5.42 -13.18
CA VAL A 18 15.03 5.43 -11.72
C VAL A 18 15.61 4.15 -11.11
N ASN A 19 16.21 4.26 -9.93
CA ASN A 19 16.56 3.14 -9.05
C ASN A 19 15.81 3.25 -7.71
N ALA A 20 15.97 2.27 -6.82
CA ALA A 20 15.26 2.27 -5.53
C ALA A 20 15.49 3.53 -4.67
N SER A 21 16.71 4.09 -4.65
CA SER A 21 17.04 5.27 -3.83
C SER A 21 16.48 6.58 -4.40
N GLN A 22 16.15 6.60 -5.70
CA GLN A 22 15.57 7.76 -6.38
C GLN A 22 14.04 7.75 -6.40
N PHE A 23 13.39 6.73 -5.84
CA PHE A 23 11.94 6.52 -6.00
C PHE A 23 11.07 7.68 -5.50
N ALA A 24 11.47 8.33 -4.41
CA ALA A 24 10.75 9.51 -3.89
C ALA A 24 10.72 10.66 -4.92
N TYR A 25 11.81 10.88 -5.65
CA TYR A 25 11.86 11.87 -6.72
C TYR A 25 10.91 11.51 -7.87
N LEU A 26 10.84 10.22 -8.22
CA LEU A 26 9.90 9.74 -9.22
C LEU A 26 8.44 9.96 -8.78
N GLU A 27 8.10 9.68 -7.52
CA GLU A 27 6.75 9.95 -7.02
C GLU A 27 6.41 11.44 -7.06
N ASN A 28 7.37 12.31 -6.76
CA ASN A 28 7.18 13.74 -6.90
C ASN A 28 6.95 14.15 -8.36
N LEU A 29 7.72 13.59 -9.28
CA LEU A 29 7.57 13.81 -10.72
C LEU A 29 6.17 13.35 -11.19
N ILE A 30 5.74 12.14 -10.80
CA ILE A 30 4.41 11.60 -11.12
C ILE A 30 3.31 12.49 -10.52
N GLY A 31 3.46 12.93 -9.28
CA GLY A 31 2.51 13.84 -8.64
C GLY A 31 2.36 15.15 -9.43
N SER A 32 3.48 15.76 -9.84
CA SER A 32 3.45 16.97 -10.66
C SER A 32 2.84 16.74 -12.06
N LEU A 33 3.10 15.57 -12.67
CA LEU A 33 2.50 15.16 -13.94
C LEU A 33 0.97 15.13 -13.83
N HIS A 34 0.43 14.47 -12.79
CA HIS A 34 -1.02 14.35 -12.60
C HIS A 34 -1.71 15.66 -12.25
N ILE A 35 -0.99 16.64 -11.68
CA ILE A 35 -1.54 17.96 -11.36
C ILE A 35 -1.54 18.88 -12.60
N TYR A 36 -0.43 18.93 -13.34
CA TYR A 36 -0.20 19.98 -14.33
C TYR A 36 -0.25 19.51 -15.78
N ALA A 37 0.08 18.24 -16.05
CA ALA A 37 0.14 17.76 -17.43
C ALA A 37 -1.25 17.33 -17.95
N PRO A 38 -1.50 17.41 -19.26
CA PRO A 38 -2.71 16.87 -19.86
C PRO A 38 -2.88 15.38 -19.56
N GLN A 39 -4.12 14.91 -19.39
CA GLN A 39 -4.44 13.53 -18.98
C GLN A 39 -3.88 12.46 -19.92
N GLN A 40 -3.66 12.78 -21.21
CA GLN A 40 -3.06 11.87 -22.20
C GLN A 40 -1.52 11.82 -22.18
N THR A 41 -0.88 12.55 -21.27
CA THR A 41 0.58 12.57 -21.14
C THR A 41 1.06 11.29 -20.47
N GLN A 42 1.95 10.56 -21.12
CA GLN A 42 2.50 9.30 -20.60
C GLN A 42 3.93 9.50 -20.08
N LEU A 43 4.25 8.87 -18.95
CA LEU A 43 5.61 8.79 -18.43
C LEU A 43 6.09 7.34 -18.47
N VAL A 44 7.13 7.09 -19.25
CA VAL A 44 7.84 5.81 -19.30
C VAL A 44 8.97 5.84 -18.28
N VAL A 45 8.98 4.85 -17.39
CA VAL A 45 9.94 4.69 -16.30
C VAL A 45 10.86 3.52 -16.63
N ARG A 46 12.13 3.80 -16.92
CA ARG A 46 13.16 2.77 -17.02
C ARG A 46 13.58 2.33 -15.62
N ASP A 47 13.26 1.08 -15.30
CA ASP A 47 13.66 0.43 -14.06
C ASP A 47 15.15 0.07 -14.12
N THR A 48 15.96 0.75 -13.30
CA THR A 48 17.40 0.47 -13.15
C THR A 48 17.75 -0.17 -11.80
N GLY A 49 16.76 -0.63 -11.04
CA GLY A 49 16.96 -1.27 -9.73
C GLY A 49 15.86 -0.96 -8.72
N LEU A 50 14.59 -0.89 -9.12
CA LEU A 50 13.44 -0.74 -8.23
C LEU A 50 13.22 -2.00 -7.38
N THR A 51 12.67 -1.83 -6.18
CA THR A 51 12.20 -2.95 -5.36
C THR A 51 10.92 -3.55 -5.94
N TYR A 52 10.56 -4.76 -5.49
CA TYR A 52 9.27 -5.36 -5.86
C TYR A 52 8.09 -4.45 -5.50
N GLY A 53 8.04 -3.94 -4.26
CA GLY A 53 6.97 -3.06 -3.82
C GLY A 53 6.85 -1.80 -4.68
N GLN A 54 7.97 -1.15 -4.99
CA GLN A 54 8.01 0.04 -5.84
C GLN A 54 7.47 -0.24 -7.26
N ARG A 55 7.83 -1.38 -7.86
CA ARG A 55 7.27 -1.80 -9.15
C ARG A 55 5.77 -2.03 -9.09
N GLU A 56 5.28 -2.68 -8.03
CA GLU A 56 3.85 -2.90 -7.84
C GLU A 56 3.10 -1.58 -7.66
N LEU A 57 3.67 -0.61 -6.94
CA LEU A 57 3.10 0.71 -6.77
C LEU A 57 3.01 1.47 -8.10
N LEU A 58 4.06 1.46 -8.93
CA LEU A 58 4.02 2.13 -10.24
C LEU A 58 2.92 1.59 -11.16
N LYS A 59 2.59 0.30 -11.08
CA LYS A 59 1.47 -0.29 -11.84
C LYS A 59 0.10 0.27 -11.46
N THR A 60 -0.01 0.92 -10.28
CA THR A 60 -1.26 1.52 -9.82
C THR A 60 -1.48 2.93 -10.34
N TYR A 61 -0.44 3.59 -10.84
CA TYR A 61 -0.53 4.95 -11.33
C TYR A 61 -0.99 4.99 -12.80
N GLU A 62 -1.99 5.82 -13.07
CA GLU A 62 -2.46 6.07 -14.43
C GLU A 62 -1.38 6.76 -15.26
N ASN A 63 -1.30 6.40 -16.54
CA ASN A 63 -0.36 6.95 -17.52
C ASN A 63 1.13 6.71 -17.23
N ILE A 64 1.45 5.73 -16.37
CA ILE A 64 2.82 5.31 -16.07
C ILE A 64 3.08 3.94 -16.70
N GLU A 65 4.16 3.83 -17.46
CA GLU A 65 4.62 2.56 -18.07
C GLU A 65 6.01 2.22 -17.50
N VAL A 66 6.19 1.00 -16.97
CA VAL A 66 7.48 0.55 -16.44
C VAL A 66 8.16 -0.38 -17.43
N VAL A 67 9.40 -0.09 -17.80
CA VAL A 67 10.21 -0.90 -18.73
C VAL A 67 11.54 -1.31 -18.10
N VAL A 68 11.90 -2.59 -18.26
CA VAL A 68 13.12 -3.19 -17.64
C VAL A 68 14.32 -3.20 -18.62
N SER A 69 14.14 -2.69 -19.84
CA SER A 69 15.07 -2.91 -20.97
C SER A 69 15.92 -1.69 -21.34
N THR A 70 17.15 -1.96 -21.78
CA THR A 70 18.10 -1.03 -22.42
C THR A 70 17.81 -0.73 -23.89
N HIS A 71 16.78 -1.35 -24.50
CA HIS A 71 16.53 -1.21 -25.93
C HIS A 71 15.28 -0.41 -26.30
N ASN A 72 15.52 0.47 -27.28
CA ASN A 72 14.67 1.42 -27.98
C ASN A 72 14.43 2.72 -27.19
N SER A 73 15.15 3.76 -27.59
CA SER A 73 14.64 5.11 -27.50
C SER A 73 13.31 5.14 -28.25
N PHE A 74 12.25 5.53 -27.58
CA PHE A 74 10.97 5.71 -28.25
C PHE A 74 11.08 6.95 -29.15
N THR A 75 10.83 6.78 -30.44
CA THR A 75 10.72 7.90 -31.37
C THR A 75 9.60 8.84 -30.88
N ASN A 76 9.89 10.13 -30.73
CA ASN A 76 9.00 11.17 -30.20
C ASN A 76 8.76 11.17 -28.67
N THR A 77 9.73 10.70 -27.88
CA THR A 77 9.67 10.79 -26.42
C THR A 77 10.68 11.80 -25.88
N GLY A 78 10.21 12.72 -25.02
CA GLY A 78 11.06 13.70 -24.35
C GLY A 78 11.78 13.08 -23.14
N LEU A 79 13.11 13.19 -23.08
CA LEU A 79 13.87 12.75 -21.90
C LEU A 79 13.68 13.76 -20.76
N ILE A 80 13.41 13.24 -19.56
CA ILE A 80 13.23 14.04 -18.35
C ILE A 80 14.02 13.43 -17.19
N GLU A 81 14.75 14.27 -16.45
CA GLU A 81 15.45 13.82 -15.25
C GLU A 81 14.44 13.48 -14.15
N VAL A 82 14.69 12.43 -13.36
CA VAL A 82 13.80 12.02 -12.27
C VAL A 82 13.62 13.12 -11.21
N LYS A 83 14.60 14.03 -11.10
CA LYS A 83 14.56 15.22 -10.24
C LYS A 83 13.85 16.42 -10.88
N SER A 84 13.08 16.21 -11.94
CA SER A 84 12.27 17.26 -12.54
C SER A 84 10.89 17.34 -11.90
N GLU A 85 10.15 18.36 -12.25
CA GLU A 85 8.73 18.51 -12.00
C GLU A 85 8.06 19.17 -13.21
N PHE A 86 6.78 18.86 -13.41
CA PHE A 86 5.91 19.58 -14.31
C PHE A 86 5.30 20.78 -13.57
N ILE A 87 5.25 21.92 -14.23
CA ILE A 87 4.56 23.12 -13.75
C ILE A 87 3.79 23.78 -14.88
N ALA A 88 2.76 24.55 -14.54
CA ALA A 88 2.09 25.43 -15.48
C ALA A 88 2.66 26.85 -15.34
N VAL A 89 3.23 27.40 -16.41
CA VAL A 89 3.70 28.79 -16.49
C VAL A 89 2.93 29.48 -17.61
N ASN A 90 2.13 30.48 -17.27
CA ASN A 90 1.30 31.23 -18.24
C ASN A 90 0.39 30.33 -19.10
N GLY A 91 -0.07 29.19 -18.54
CA GLY A 91 -0.91 28.22 -19.25
C GLY A 91 -0.14 27.22 -20.11
N GLU A 92 1.18 27.30 -20.17
CA GLU A 92 2.04 26.33 -20.86
C GLU A 92 2.66 25.35 -19.87
N LEU A 93 2.74 24.08 -20.27
CA LEU A 93 3.40 23.03 -19.50
C LEU A 93 4.91 23.18 -19.63
N VAL A 94 5.58 23.42 -18.52
CA VAL A 94 7.04 23.54 -18.44
C VAL A 94 7.58 22.44 -17.54
N VAL A 95 8.70 21.84 -17.97
CA VAL A 95 9.48 20.89 -17.17
C VAL A 95 10.68 21.63 -16.61
N ARG A 96 10.91 21.54 -15.30
CA ARG A 96 12.11 22.11 -14.66
C ARG A 96 12.68 21.16 -13.61
N SER A 97 13.96 21.32 -13.29
CA SER A 97 14.57 20.67 -12.13
C SER A 97 13.97 21.24 -10.83
N HIS A 98 13.59 20.37 -9.88
CA HIS A 98 13.15 20.80 -8.56
C HIS A 98 14.33 20.79 -7.58
N GLN A 99 14.40 21.79 -6.70
CA GLN A 99 15.65 22.09 -6.00
C GLN A 99 15.86 21.41 -4.66
N ASP A 100 14.85 20.87 -3.96
CA ASP A 100 15.02 20.02 -2.75
C ASP A 100 13.67 19.63 -2.10
N SER A 101 12.57 20.31 -2.43
CA SER A 101 11.24 19.96 -1.92
C SER A 101 10.55 18.90 -2.78
N LEU A 102 9.81 18.00 -2.12
CA LEU A 102 9.02 16.94 -2.74
C LEU A 102 7.51 17.15 -2.51
N PRO A 103 6.94 18.30 -2.90
CA PRO A 103 5.61 18.74 -2.47
C PRO A 103 4.47 17.87 -2.99
N TYR A 104 4.69 17.08 -4.05
CA TYR A 104 3.64 16.33 -4.73
C TYR A 104 3.58 14.85 -4.32
N ILE A 105 4.55 14.37 -3.53
CA ILE A 105 4.52 13.00 -3.00
C ILE A 105 3.23 12.76 -2.23
N ASP A 106 2.85 13.70 -1.37
CA ASP A 106 1.62 13.56 -0.59
C ASP A 106 0.38 13.65 -1.47
N PHE A 107 0.40 14.43 -2.56
CA PHE A 107 -0.73 14.50 -3.48
C PHE A 107 -1.00 13.14 -4.14
N ILE A 108 0.04 12.49 -4.66
CA ILE A 108 -0.11 11.19 -5.32
C ILE A 108 -0.39 10.05 -4.30
N ARG A 109 0.11 10.19 -3.07
CA ARG A 109 -0.09 9.22 -1.98
C ARG A 109 -1.35 9.44 -1.15
N LYS A 110 -2.05 10.58 -1.26
CA LYS A 110 -3.28 10.89 -0.50
C LYS A 110 -4.47 10.01 -0.85
N ARG A 111 -4.37 9.13 -1.85
CA ARG A 111 -5.40 8.14 -2.10
C ARG A 111 -5.36 7.13 -0.94
N PHE A 112 -6.34 7.21 -0.05
CA PHE A 112 -6.49 6.30 1.07
C PHE A 112 -6.38 4.85 0.60
N GLN A 113 -5.40 4.12 1.12
CA GLN A 113 -5.15 2.70 0.88
C GLN A 113 -4.83 2.05 2.23
N LEU A 114 -5.63 1.05 2.61
CA LEU A 114 -5.53 0.36 3.90
C LEU A 114 -5.13 -1.11 3.69
N ALA A 115 -4.08 -1.55 4.40
CA ALA A 115 -3.74 -2.97 4.51
C ALA A 115 -4.25 -3.56 5.82
N ILE A 116 -5.05 -4.63 5.77
CA ILE A 116 -5.28 -5.50 6.94
C ILE A 116 -4.21 -6.58 6.91
N VAL A 117 -3.29 -6.58 7.86
CA VAL A 117 -2.12 -7.46 7.84
C VAL A 117 -2.22 -8.48 8.96
N ILE A 118 -2.19 -9.77 8.59
CA ILE A 118 -2.16 -10.88 9.55
C ILE A 118 -0.81 -11.58 9.43
N PRO A 119 0.18 -11.23 10.29
CA PRO A 119 1.45 -11.93 10.34
C PRO A 119 1.31 -13.25 11.09
N PHE A 120 1.83 -14.34 10.54
CA PHE A 120 1.85 -15.62 11.23
C PHE A 120 3.00 -16.52 10.76
N ILE A 121 3.47 -17.38 11.66
CA ILE A 121 4.35 -18.50 11.31
C ILE A 121 3.53 -19.78 11.18
N ARG A 122 4.09 -20.82 10.53
CA ARG A 122 3.43 -22.10 10.28
C ARG A 122 2.71 -22.67 11.51
N SER A 123 3.36 -22.66 12.67
CA SER A 123 2.82 -23.22 13.92
C SER A 123 1.60 -22.47 14.46
N GLN A 124 1.28 -21.29 13.93
CA GLN A 124 0.10 -20.49 14.31
C GLN A 124 -1.08 -20.65 13.33
N LEU A 125 -0.98 -21.53 12.32
CA LEU A 125 -2.04 -21.70 11.31
C LEU A 125 -3.41 -22.07 11.93
N THR A 126 -3.43 -22.85 13.00
CA THR A 126 -4.68 -23.20 13.71
C THR A 126 -5.33 -21.99 14.39
N LYS A 127 -4.53 -21.03 14.88
CA LYS A 127 -5.03 -19.76 15.43
C LYS A 127 -5.66 -18.92 14.33
N LEU A 128 -4.94 -18.79 13.21
CA LEU A 128 -5.42 -18.10 12.01
C LEU A 128 -6.74 -18.70 11.53
N GLU A 129 -6.84 -20.02 11.48
CA GLU A 129 -8.07 -20.73 11.10
C GLU A 129 -9.24 -20.35 12.01
N ALA A 130 -9.03 -20.37 13.33
CA ALA A 130 -10.05 -19.98 14.30
C ALA A 130 -10.48 -18.52 14.11
N GLN A 131 -9.53 -17.60 13.92
CA GLN A 131 -9.79 -16.19 13.64
C GLN A 131 -10.59 -16.00 12.34
N LEU A 132 -10.16 -16.60 11.24
CA LEU A 132 -10.78 -16.43 9.92
C LEU A 132 -12.22 -16.96 9.89
N LYS A 133 -12.49 -18.07 10.58
CA LYS A 133 -13.86 -18.60 10.73
C LYS A 133 -14.81 -17.61 11.42
N MET A 134 -14.30 -16.76 12.32
CA MET A 134 -15.11 -15.71 12.96
C MET A 134 -15.65 -14.68 11.97
N SER A 135 -15.03 -14.51 10.80
CA SER A 135 -15.51 -13.59 9.77
C SER A 135 -16.88 -13.98 9.16
N ASN A 136 -17.33 -15.21 9.40
CA ASN A 136 -18.67 -15.67 9.02
C ASN A 136 -19.74 -15.30 10.07
N ILE A 137 -19.33 -15.06 11.32
CA ILE A 137 -20.20 -14.66 12.44
C ILE A 137 -20.21 -13.14 12.58
N TYR A 138 -19.01 -12.57 12.63
CA TYR A 138 -18.76 -11.14 12.71
C TYR A 138 -18.25 -10.66 11.35
N LEU A 139 -19.18 -10.37 10.45
CA LEU A 139 -18.89 -9.86 9.11
C LEU A 139 -17.95 -8.64 9.21
N PRO A 140 -16.83 -8.58 8.47
CA PRO A 140 -15.89 -7.45 8.57
C PRO A 140 -16.51 -6.13 8.11
N CYS A 141 -17.28 -6.16 7.03
CA CYS A 141 -17.81 -4.99 6.35
C CYS A 141 -19.22 -5.23 5.83
N GLN A 142 -19.92 -4.14 5.50
CA GLN A 142 -21.18 -4.20 4.77
C GLN A 142 -20.97 -4.41 3.25
N ASN A 143 -20.06 -3.64 2.65
CA ASN A 143 -19.82 -3.57 1.21
C ASN A 143 -18.37 -3.87 0.85
N ARG A 144 -18.11 -4.22 -0.42
CA ARG A 144 -16.74 -4.33 -0.93
C ARG A 144 -16.04 -2.97 -0.85
N LEU A 145 -14.79 -2.97 -0.40
CA LEU A 145 -13.98 -1.76 -0.22
C LEU A 145 -12.79 -1.80 -1.18
N ASP A 146 -12.85 -1.01 -2.26
CA ASP A 146 -11.85 -1.05 -3.34
C ASP A 146 -10.50 -0.40 -2.99
N PHE A 147 -10.33 0.00 -1.73
CA PHE A 147 -9.10 0.57 -1.18
C PHE A 147 -8.52 -0.23 -0.02
N VAL A 148 -9.10 -1.40 0.30
CA VAL A 148 -8.63 -2.28 1.37
C VAL A 148 -8.13 -3.60 0.80
N ASP A 149 -6.89 -3.96 1.12
CA ASP A 149 -6.33 -5.28 0.81
C ASP A 149 -6.17 -6.09 2.12
N LEU A 150 -6.47 -7.40 2.07
CA LEU A 150 -6.12 -8.35 3.14
C LEU A 150 -4.77 -8.98 2.79
N ILE A 151 -3.84 -8.95 3.73
CA ILE A 151 -2.47 -9.43 3.56
C ILE A 151 -2.21 -10.54 4.58
N PHE A 152 -2.03 -11.75 4.08
CA PHE A 152 -1.42 -12.83 4.82
C PHE A 152 0.09 -12.70 4.70
N TYR A 153 0.73 -12.44 5.84
CA TYR A 153 2.17 -12.24 5.88
C TYR A 153 2.80 -13.40 6.63
N HIS A 154 3.64 -14.18 5.95
CA HIS A 154 4.22 -15.41 6.49
C HIS A 154 5.61 -15.65 5.93
N ASN A 155 6.38 -16.57 6.49
CA ASN A 155 7.74 -16.83 6.01
C ASN A 155 7.82 -17.71 4.76
N GLU A 156 6.77 -18.49 4.46
CA GLU A 156 6.78 -19.39 3.31
C GLU A 156 6.72 -18.61 1.98
N ALA A 157 7.35 -19.16 0.94
CA ALA A 157 7.38 -18.56 -0.39
C ALA A 157 5.95 -18.37 -0.96
N ALA A 158 5.81 -17.42 -1.90
CA ALA A 158 4.60 -17.26 -2.70
C ALA A 158 4.26 -18.58 -3.43
N LEU A 159 2.98 -18.95 -3.53
CA LEU A 159 2.51 -20.23 -4.10
C LEU A 159 2.93 -21.49 -3.31
N SER A 160 3.29 -21.34 -2.03
CA SER A 160 3.51 -22.47 -1.13
C SER A 160 2.23 -23.27 -0.88
N SER A 161 2.38 -24.48 -0.33
CA SER A 161 1.22 -25.25 0.16
C SER A 161 0.40 -24.47 1.19
N LEU A 162 1.04 -23.54 1.91
CA LEU A 162 0.38 -22.69 2.90
C LEU A 162 -0.67 -21.76 2.30
N GLU A 163 -0.41 -21.15 1.15
CA GLU A 163 -1.40 -20.31 0.47
C GLU A 163 -2.67 -21.12 0.15
N ASN A 164 -2.49 -22.34 -0.37
CA ASN A 164 -3.60 -23.27 -0.61
C ASN A 164 -4.29 -23.73 0.68
N GLU A 165 -3.57 -23.85 1.80
CA GLU A 165 -4.16 -24.15 3.10
C GLU A 165 -5.01 -22.98 3.61
N VAL A 166 -4.50 -21.75 3.55
CA VAL A 166 -5.24 -20.54 3.94
C VAL A 166 -6.49 -20.35 3.07
N HIS A 167 -6.38 -20.60 1.77
CA HIS A 167 -7.53 -20.52 0.86
C HIS A 167 -8.64 -21.51 1.24
N ARG A 168 -8.29 -22.67 1.80
CA ARG A 168 -9.25 -23.72 2.21
C ARG A 168 -9.97 -23.45 3.53
N ILE A 169 -9.49 -22.51 4.36
CA ILE A 169 -10.07 -22.22 5.68
C ILE A 169 -11.50 -21.66 5.59
N GLY A 170 -11.85 -21.00 4.47
CA GLY A 170 -13.18 -20.42 4.25
C GLY A 170 -13.44 -19.18 5.11
N TYR A 171 -13.33 -18.00 4.51
CA TYR A 171 -13.52 -16.71 5.19
C TYR A 171 -14.20 -15.68 4.28
N THR A 172 -14.74 -14.62 4.89
CA THR A 172 -15.38 -13.52 4.18
C THR A 172 -14.33 -12.68 3.46
N ASN A 173 -14.13 -12.92 2.15
CA ASN A 173 -13.21 -12.16 1.31
C ASN A 173 -13.85 -10.98 0.56
N LYS A 174 -15.19 -10.89 0.54
CA LYS A 174 -15.96 -9.88 -0.22
C LYS A 174 -15.65 -8.43 0.15
N CYS A 175 -15.08 -8.21 1.34
CA CYS A 175 -14.75 -6.89 1.86
C CYS A 175 -13.51 -6.29 1.22
N TYR A 176 -12.64 -7.12 0.68
CA TYR A 176 -11.31 -6.71 0.25
C TYR A 176 -11.25 -6.59 -1.26
N ARG A 177 -10.52 -5.59 -1.75
CA ARG A 177 -10.17 -5.47 -3.17
C ARG A 177 -9.34 -6.68 -3.59
N ASN A 178 -8.25 -6.95 -2.85
CA ASN A 178 -7.35 -8.07 -3.08
C ASN A 178 -7.06 -8.85 -1.80
N ILE A 179 -6.76 -10.14 -1.98
CA ILE A 179 -6.11 -10.98 -0.99
C ILE A 179 -4.66 -11.18 -1.45
N ARG A 180 -3.69 -10.85 -0.61
CA ARG A 180 -2.26 -10.94 -0.92
C ARG A 180 -1.56 -11.88 0.04
N HIS A 181 -0.59 -12.61 -0.49
CA HIS A 181 0.37 -13.40 0.29
C HIS A 181 1.74 -12.77 0.14
N LEU A 182 2.33 -12.34 1.25
CA LEU A 182 3.67 -11.76 1.29
C LEU A 182 4.60 -12.71 2.06
N ALA A 183 5.78 -12.96 1.49
CA ALA A 183 6.79 -13.83 2.08
C ALA A 183 7.83 -13.02 2.86
N ALA A 184 7.93 -13.19 4.17
CA ALA A 184 8.83 -12.43 5.04
C ALA A 184 10.32 -12.68 4.78
N ASN A 185 10.68 -13.78 4.11
CA ASN A 185 12.06 -14.18 3.78
C ASN A 185 12.99 -14.11 5.01
N LEU A 186 12.53 -14.69 6.11
CA LEU A 186 13.28 -14.97 7.32
C LEU A 186 14.14 -16.22 7.13
N THR A 187 15.32 -16.22 7.74
CA THR A 187 16.13 -17.43 7.86
C THR A 187 15.51 -18.43 8.84
N SER A 188 15.92 -19.70 8.80
CA SER A 188 15.42 -20.74 9.72
C SER A 188 15.64 -20.42 11.21
N ASP A 189 16.63 -19.59 11.54
CA ASP A 189 16.88 -19.14 12.91
C ASP A 189 15.97 -17.97 13.31
N GLN A 190 15.58 -17.15 12.34
CA GLN A 190 14.64 -16.05 12.52
C GLN A 190 13.19 -16.55 12.57
N ASP A 191 12.84 -17.62 11.85
CA ASP A 191 11.48 -18.17 11.73
C ASP A 191 11.05 -19.00 12.95
N ARG A 192 11.12 -18.40 14.14
CA ARG A 192 10.72 -19.00 15.42
C ARG A 192 9.97 -18.00 16.26
N TYR A 193 8.96 -18.45 16.99
CA TYR A 193 8.26 -17.58 17.93
C TYR A 193 9.12 -17.35 19.20
N PRO A 194 9.23 -16.11 19.72
CA PRO A 194 8.57 -14.86 19.26
C PRO A 194 9.38 -14.04 18.23
N LEU A 195 10.63 -14.41 17.96
CA LEU A 195 11.57 -13.64 17.16
C LEU A 195 11.06 -13.35 15.74
N GLY A 196 10.51 -14.35 15.05
CA GLY A 196 10.03 -14.24 13.68
C GLY A 196 8.93 -13.21 13.52
N SER A 197 7.94 -13.23 14.42
CA SER A 197 6.86 -12.24 14.44
C SER A 197 7.38 -10.81 14.65
N ALA A 198 8.39 -10.63 15.51
CA ALA A 198 9.01 -9.33 15.73
C ALA A 198 9.77 -8.82 14.50
N ILE A 199 10.55 -9.68 13.83
CA ILE A 199 11.27 -9.33 12.60
C ILE A 199 10.29 -9.02 11.46
N MET A 200 9.23 -9.82 11.33
CA MET A 200 8.14 -9.57 10.38
C MET A 200 7.57 -8.17 10.57
N TRP A 201 7.20 -7.82 11.81
CA TRP A 201 6.68 -6.49 12.13
C TRP A 201 7.66 -5.37 11.70
N GLN A 202 8.95 -5.51 11.98
CA GLN A 202 9.97 -4.52 11.58
C GLN A 202 10.06 -4.38 10.05
N LYS A 203 10.05 -5.51 9.32
CA LYS A 203 10.11 -5.52 7.85
C LYS A 203 8.88 -4.88 7.20
N LEU A 204 7.72 -4.80 7.85
CA LEU A 204 6.57 -4.08 7.29
C LEU A 204 6.76 -2.56 7.26
N LEU A 205 7.60 -2.02 8.16
CA LEU A 205 7.76 -0.58 8.38
C LEU A 205 8.98 0.03 7.69
N VAL A 206 10.07 -0.74 7.56
CA VAL A 206 11.36 -0.20 7.11
C VAL A 206 11.55 -0.37 5.61
N ASP A 207 11.55 0.74 4.86
CA ASP A 207 12.04 0.75 3.48
C ASP A 207 13.57 0.61 3.49
N SER A 208 14.12 -0.51 3.03
CA SER A 208 15.57 -0.65 2.79
C SER A 208 15.82 -1.37 1.46
N GLU A 209 17.03 -1.23 0.91
CA GLU A 209 17.41 -1.91 -0.33
C GLU A 209 17.23 -3.44 -0.22
N ASP A 210 17.46 -3.99 0.97
CA ASP A 210 17.29 -5.42 1.28
C ASP A 210 15.85 -5.82 1.64
N ASN A 211 14.94 -4.84 1.78
CA ASN A 211 13.56 -5.08 2.22
C ASN A 211 12.53 -4.56 1.21
N SER A 212 12.17 -5.43 0.28
CA SER A 212 11.23 -5.13 -0.81
C SER A 212 9.74 -5.20 -0.43
N ILE A 213 9.41 -5.39 0.85
CA ILE A 213 8.08 -5.83 1.35
C ILE A 213 7.48 -4.83 2.34
N SER A 214 8.10 -3.67 2.54
CA SER A 214 7.49 -2.62 3.35
C SER A 214 6.13 -2.21 2.78
N LEU A 215 5.16 -1.97 3.66
CA LEU A 215 3.82 -1.58 3.25
C LEU A 215 3.82 -0.22 2.56
N ARG A 216 4.76 0.65 2.95
CA ARG A 216 4.98 1.94 2.31
C ARG A 216 5.42 1.80 0.86
N ALA A 217 6.39 0.93 0.57
CA ALA A 217 6.82 0.67 -0.81
C ALA A 217 5.69 0.08 -1.66
N LEU A 218 4.75 -0.65 -1.04
CA LEU A 218 3.54 -1.17 -1.68
C LEU A 218 2.41 -0.12 -1.84
N GLY A 219 2.63 1.12 -1.42
CA GLY A 219 1.67 2.22 -1.57
C GLY A 219 0.58 2.28 -0.50
N TYR A 220 0.68 1.51 0.59
CA TYR A 220 -0.28 1.62 1.68
C TYR A 220 -0.02 2.87 2.50
N THR A 221 -1.09 3.65 2.68
CA THR A 221 -1.09 4.84 3.53
C THR A 221 -1.36 4.50 4.99
N HIS A 222 -2.10 3.42 5.23
CA HIS A 222 -2.52 2.94 6.54
C HIS A 222 -2.43 1.42 6.56
N PHE A 223 -2.25 0.86 7.75
CA PHE A 223 -2.39 -0.57 7.97
C PHE A 223 -2.95 -0.86 9.35
N PHE A 224 -3.67 -1.96 9.46
CA PHE A 224 -4.13 -2.52 10.72
C PHE A 224 -3.49 -3.91 10.86
N LEU A 225 -2.60 -4.04 11.84
CA LEU A 225 -1.92 -5.30 12.12
C LEU A 225 -2.73 -6.10 13.12
N MET A 226 -3.09 -7.32 12.74
CA MET A 226 -3.93 -8.21 13.52
C MET A 226 -3.18 -9.51 13.78
N GLU A 227 -2.90 -9.83 15.04
CA GLU A 227 -2.30 -11.11 15.40
C GLU A 227 -3.21 -12.28 14.98
N PRO A 228 -2.66 -13.47 14.70
CA PRO A 228 -3.44 -14.58 14.15
C PRO A 228 -4.45 -15.18 15.15
N ASP A 229 -4.36 -14.84 16.44
CA ASP A 229 -5.33 -15.19 17.49
C ASP A 229 -6.24 -14.02 17.90
N THR A 230 -6.21 -12.89 17.19
CA THR A 230 -7.16 -11.80 17.43
C THR A 230 -8.52 -12.14 16.85
N GLN A 231 -9.59 -12.03 17.63
CA GLN A 231 -10.95 -12.31 17.16
C GLN A 231 -11.80 -11.05 17.20
N PRO A 232 -12.59 -10.76 16.13
CA PRO A 232 -13.60 -9.73 16.20
C PRO A 232 -14.67 -10.12 17.23
N ILE A 233 -15.16 -9.14 17.98
CA ILE A 233 -16.25 -9.31 18.97
C ILE A 233 -17.54 -8.62 18.54
N ARG A 234 -17.52 -7.91 17.41
CA ARG A 234 -18.65 -7.18 16.83
C ARG A 234 -18.59 -7.28 15.30
N PRO A 235 -19.74 -7.35 14.61
CA PRO A 235 -19.78 -7.20 13.15
C PRO A 235 -19.39 -5.77 12.75
N LEU A 236 -19.08 -5.60 11.46
CA LEU A 236 -18.68 -4.33 10.84
C LEU A 236 -17.42 -3.72 11.45
N TRP A 237 -16.52 -4.55 11.98
CA TRP A 237 -15.29 -4.09 12.63
C TRP A 237 -14.34 -3.38 11.67
N LEU A 238 -14.32 -3.77 10.39
CA LEU A 238 -13.48 -3.12 9.38
C LEU A 238 -14.05 -1.75 9.00
N ASP A 239 -15.37 -1.65 8.86
CA ASP A 239 -16.05 -0.37 8.63
C ASP A 239 -15.76 0.60 9.78
N ALA A 240 -15.82 0.14 11.04
CA ALA A 240 -15.49 0.95 12.21
C ALA A 240 -14.01 1.43 12.24
N ILE A 241 -13.05 0.61 11.78
CA ILE A 241 -11.66 1.04 11.63
C ILE A 241 -11.55 2.15 10.58
N ILE A 242 -12.24 1.99 9.45
CA ILE A 242 -12.24 2.97 8.37
C ILE A 242 -12.87 4.28 8.83
N GLU A 243 -14.01 4.22 9.52
CA GLU A 243 -14.66 5.38 10.13
C GLU A 243 -13.70 6.12 11.05
N GLN A 244 -12.97 5.43 11.94
CA GLN A 244 -11.98 6.06 12.81
C GLN A 244 -10.86 6.76 12.03
N ILE A 245 -10.38 6.14 10.95
CA ILE A 245 -9.34 6.75 10.10
C ILE A 245 -9.89 8.00 9.39
N VAL A 246 -11.10 7.92 8.82
CA VAL A 246 -11.70 9.01 8.03
C VAL A 246 -12.23 10.15 8.92
N GLU A 247 -12.82 9.86 10.08
CA GLU A 247 -13.22 10.87 11.06
C GLU A 247 -11.99 11.58 11.63
N GLY A 248 -10.90 10.85 11.88
CA GLY A 248 -9.61 11.43 12.24
C GLY A 248 -9.07 12.41 11.19
N GLN A 249 -9.35 12.19 9.90
CA GLN A 249 -8.96 13.11 8.81
C GLN A 249 -9.75 14.42 8.79
N ARG A 250 -10.86 14.54 9.54
CA ARG A 250 -11.71 15.75 9.57
C ARG A 250 -11.30 16.76 10.64
N SER A 251 -10.34 16.47 11.51
CA SER A 251 -9.87 17.48 12.48
C SER A 251 -8.79 18.36 11.86
N ASP A 252 -8.95 19.68 12.03
CA ASP A 252 -7.97 20.73 11.65
C ASP A 252 -6.60 20.56 12.35
N SER A 253 -6.50 19.57 13.23
CA SER A 253 -5.38 19.22 14.09
C SER A 253 -4.76 17.86 13.75
N TYR A 254 -5.06 17.27 12.60
CA TYR A 254 -4.36 16.07 12.17
C TYR A 254 -2.88 16.40 11.98
N HIS A 255 -2.10 16.09 13.01
CA HIS A 255 -0.65 16.17 12.99
C HIS A 255 -0.19 15.15 11.94
N VAL A 256 -0.01 15.64 10.71
CA VAL A 256 0.69 14.96 9.63
C VAL A 256 2.04 14.54 10.18
N THR A 257 2.12 13.31 10.65
CA THR A 257 3.36 12.66 11.03
C THR A 257 3.33 11.25 10.46
N ASN A 258 4.47 10.90 9.89
CA ASN A 258 4.72 9.64 9.22
C ASN A 258 4.59 8.49 10.22
N TRP A 259 3.39 7.90 10.37
CA TRP A 259 3.08 6.69 11.15
C TRP A 259 2.75 6.91 12.64
N TRP A 260 1.45 6.82 12.97
CA TRP A 260 0.93 6.67 14.33
C TRP A 260 0.42 5.23 14.51
N MET A 261 0.71 4.60 15.65
CA MET A 261 0.20 3.27 16.00
C MET A 261 -0.85 3.40 17.10
N THR A 262 -2.09 3.00 16.80
CA THR A 262 -3.17 2.87 17.79
C THR A 262 -3.32 1.40 18.16
N GLY A 263 -3.28 1.07 19.46
CA GLY A 263 -3.36 -0.31 19.92
C GLY A 263 -4.11 -0.45 21.24
N SER A 264 -4.57 -1.67 21.53
CA SER A 264 -5.14 -2.03 22.82
C SER A 264 -4.12 -1.80 23.94
N ILE A 265 -4.52 -1.07 24.99
CA ILE A 265 -3.75 -0.92 26.24
C ILE A 265 -3.74 -2.25 27.03
N TYR A 266 -4.58 -3.21 26.66
CA TYR A 266 -4.82 -4.42 27.42
C TYR A 266 -3.93 -5.59 26.95
N ARG A 267 -2.91 -5.91 27.75
CA ARG A 267 -2.03 -7.09 27.61
C ARG A 267 -2.18 -8.07 28.78
N GLY A 268 -3.41 -8.32 29.25
CA GLY A 268 -3.67 -9.05 30.50
C GLY A 268 -4.38 -10.40 30.34
N SER A 269 -4.13 -11.30 31.30
CA SER A 269 -4.81 -12.59 31.49
C SER A 269 -6.06 -12.49 32.40
N LYS A 270 -6.60 -11.29 32.62
CA LYS A 270 -7.75 -11.05 33.49
C LYS A 270 -9.00 -10.72 32.67
N SER A 271 -10.17 -10.96 33.24
CA SER A 271 -11.45 -10.64 32.59
C SER A 271 -11.64 -9.12 32.52
N ILE A 272 -11.86 -8.59 31.32
CA ILE A 272 -12.40 -7.24 31.14
C ILE A 272 -13.87 -7.29 31.58
N GLY A 273 -14.22 -6.59 32.66
CA GLY A 273 -15.59 -6.55 33.20
C GLY A 273 -15.71 -6.29 34.70
N ALA A 274 -14.63 -6.47 35.50
CA ALA A 274 -14.70 -6.23 36.95
C ALA A 274 -14.71 -4.74 37.38
N ALA A 275 -14.52 -3.80 36.44
CA ALA A 275 -14.36 -2.37 36.76
C ALA A 275 -15.36 -1.43 36.04
N PHE A 276 -16.33 -1.97 35.30
CA PHE A 276 -17.41 -1.17 34.72
C PHE A 276 -18.75 -1.75 35.17
N GLY A 277 -19.17 -1.38 36.38
CA GLY A 277 -20.52 -1.65 36.90
C GLY A 277 -20.58 -2.46 38.19
N SER A 278 -20.30 -1.82 39.33
CA SER A 278 -21.30 -1.82 40.39
C SER A 278 -21.56 -0.36 40.73
N VAL A 279 -22.67 0.13 40.19
CA VAL A 279 -23.40 1.21 40.84
C VAL A 279 -24.34 0.49 41.80
N GLU A 280 -23.92 0.40 43.05
CA GLU A 280 -24.77 0.60 44.23
C GLU A 280 -24.01 1.52 45.18
#